data_AF-A0A7C2AHW2-F1
#
_entry.id   AF-A0A7C2AHW2-F1
#
_cell.length_a   1.000
_cell.length_b   1.000
_cell.length_c   1.000
_cell.angle_alpha   90.00
_cell.angle_beta   90.00
_cell.angle_gamma   90.00
#
_symmetry.space_group_name_H-M   'P 1'
#
loop_
_entity.id
_entity.type
_entity.pdbx_description
1 polymer ?
#
loop_
_entity_poly.entity_id
_entity_poly.type
_entity_poly.pdbx_seq_one_letter_code
_entity_poly.pdbx_strand_id
1 'polypeptide(L)'
;MHIHTKLHRHDARRRGSGMIEMIIAVTLFSIVILSAMEMVQSGSRFSRTTLATTAIEDLSQAMLYRFERELADATAEETASAVLAVGITSTEDDELELDSTLGFPPFGSLVIDPGGAAQERIDYADLDPDQIRLTGLTRGVQCTQPAAHAAQTTDVYWSGYAQVIDDQNSPAPGDRVSQEEGIDTFFRGDGVGFSYR
;
A
#
# COMPACT_ATOMS: atom_id res chain seq x y z
N MET A 1 -69.01 -81.53 36.96
CA MET A 1 -69.10 -81.94 35.54
C MET A 1 -68.65 -80.72 34.73
N HIS A 2 -67.35 -80.63 34.38
CA HIS A 2 -66.80 -80.95 33.04
C HIS A 2 -67.27 -79.91 32.00
N ILE A 3 -66.47 -79.07 31.30
CA ILE A 3 -65.20 -79.24 30.55
C ILE A 3 -64.81 -77.80 30.09
N HIS A 4 -63.61 -77.30 30.42
CA HIS A 4 -62.42 -77.12 29.56
C HIS A 4 -62.46 -76.02 28.47
N THR A 5 -61.62 -74.99 28.68
CA THR A 5 -60.60 -74.43 27.76
C THR A 5 -60.94 -74.13 26.28
N LYS A 6 -60.66 -72.91 25.82
CA LYS A 6 -59.37 -72.53 25.17
C LYS A 6 -59.38 -71.05 24.74
N LEU A 7 -58.53 -70.25 25.39
CA LEU A 7 -58.10 -68.94 24.90
C LEU A 7 -57.07 -69.21 23.78
N HIS A 8 -57.41 -68.96 22.52
CA HIS A 8 -56.45 -69.06 21.42
C HIS A 8 -55.49 -67.86 21.47
N ARG A 9 -54.37 -68.06 22.17
CA ARG A 9 -53.12 -67.32 21.96
C ARG A 9 -52.64 -67.61 20.54
N HIS A 10 -52.66 -66.62 19.66
CA HIS A 10 -51.82 -66.61 18.47
C HIS A 10 -50.55 -65.82 18.78
N ASP A 11 -49.65 -66.44 19.55
CA ASP A 11 -48.22 -66.06 19.54
C ASP A 11 -47.62 -66.58 18.23
N ALA A 12 -47.88 -65.86 17.15
CA ALA A 12 -47.20 -66.08 15.88
C ALA A 12 -45.78 -65.52 15.97
N ARG A 13 -44.84 -66.42 16.29
CA ARG A 13 -43.43 -66.44 15.88
C ARG A 13 -42.81 -65.06 15.53
N ARG A 14 -42.27 -64.37 16.53
CA ARG A 14 -41.18 -63.39 16.36
C ARG A 14 -39.88 -63.95 16.95
N ARG A 15 -39.20 -64.83 16.22
CA ARG A 15 -37.84 -65.29 16.59
C ARG A 15 -36.83 -65.26 15.43
N GLY A 16 -37.19 -64.63 14.30
CA GLY A 16 -36.30 -64.48 13.13
C GLY A 16 -36.07 -63.04 12.64
N SER A 17 -36.81 -62.02 13.13
CA SER A 17 -36.64 -60.62 12.70
C SER A 17 -35.66 -59.80 13.54
N GLY A 18 -34.86 -60.42 14.42
CA GLY A 18 -33.91 -59.66 15.25
C GLY A 18 -32.65 -59.23 14.51
N MET A 19 -32.03 -60.13 13.74
CA MET A 19 -30.70 -59.85 13.15
C MET A 19 -30.76 -59.03 11.87
N ILE A 20 -31.66 -59.34 10.93
CA ILE A 20 -31.75 -58.62 9.66
C ILE A 20 -32.23 -57.18 9.90
N GLU A 21 -33.21 -56.99 10.79
CA GLU A 21 -33.72 -55.67 11.18
C GLU A 21 -32.65 -54.85 11.91
N MET A 22 -31.83 -55.49 12.77
CA MET A 22 -30.68 -54.85 13.40
C MET A 22 -29.59 -54.47 12.40
N ILE A 23 -29.29 -55.32 11.41
CA ILE A 23 -28.31 -54.99 10.36
C ILE A 23 -28.79 -53.81 9.52
N ILE A 24 -30.07 -53.79 9.12
CA ILE A 24 -30.67 -52.68 8.36
C ILE A 24 -30.67 -51.39 9.20
N ALA A 25 -30.99 -51.47 10.50
CA ALA A 25 -30.97 -50.31 11.38
C ALA A 25 -29.54 -49.75 11.55
N VAL A 26 -28.53 -50.61 11.70
CA VAL A 26 -27.13 -50.20 11.85
C VAL A 26 -26.58 -49.58 10.56
N THR A 27 -26.92 -50.10 9.38
CA THR A 27 -26.47 -49.53 8.11
C THR A 27 -27.11 -48.17 7.85
N LEU A 28 -28.42 -48.03 8.08
CA LEU A 28 -29.11 -46.74 7.97
C LEU A 28 -28.56 -45.71 8.96
N PHE A 29 -28.31 -46.12 10.20
CA PHE A 29 -27.71 -45.26 11.21
C PHE A 29 -26.30 -44.80 10.82
N SER A 30 -25.48 -45.73 10.28
CA SER A 30 -24.14 -45.40 9.81
C SER A 30 -24.17 -44.40 8.65
N ILE A 31 -25.07 -44.58 7.69
CA ILE A 31 -25.24 -43.65 6.55
C ILE A 31 -25.63 -42.26 7.06
N VAL A 32 -26.58 -42.16 7.99
CA VAL A 32 -27.01 -40.87 8.57
C VAL A 32 -25.87 -40.17 9.30
N ILE A 33 -25.06 -40.91 10.07
CA ILE A 33 -23.89 -40.33 10.76
C ILE A 33 -22.84 -39.84 9.77
N LEU A 34 -22.53 -40.64 8.73
CA LEU A 34 -21.57 -40.27 7.70
C LEU A 34 -22.00 -38.99 6.96
N SER A 35 -23.28 -38.90 6.57
CA SER A 35 -23.83 -37.70 5.92
C SER A 35 -23.82 -36.48 6.84
N ALA A 36 -24.14 -36.64 8.14
CA ALA A 36 -24.06 -35.55 9.11
C ALA A 36 -22.61 -35.06 9.29
N MET A 37 -21.64 -35.97 9.30
CA MET A 37 -20.22 -35.65 9.45
C MET A 37 -19.68 -34.90 8.23
N GLU A 38 -20.05 -35.30 7.00
CA GLU A 38 -19.69 -34.57 5.78
C GLU A 38 -20.29 -33.16 5.76
N MET A 39 -21.54 -33.00 6.19
CA MET A 39 -22.20 -31.70 6.25
C MET A 39 -21.53 -30.75 7.24
N VAL A 40 -21.10 -31.26 8.41
CA VAL A 40 -20.35 -30.48 9.41
C VAL A 40 -18.96 -30.12 8.90
N GLN A 41 -18.26 -31.04 8.24
CA GLN A 41 -16.94 -30.77 7.66
C GLN A 41 -17.02 -29.73 6.54
N SER A 42 -18.01 -29.85 5.65
CA SER A 42 -18.33 -28.87 4.61
C SER A 42 -18.59 -27.48 5.20
N GLY A 43 -19.46 -27.38 6.20
CA GLY A 43 -19.78 -26.12 6.88
C GLY A 43 -18.56 -25.48 7.57
N SER A 44 -17.70 -26.29 8.19
CA SER A 44 -16.48 -25.80 8.83
C SER A 44 -15.45 -25.26 7.83
N ARG A 45 -15.33 -25.89 6.65
CA ARG A 45 -14.45 -25.41 5.58
C ARG A 45 -14.99 -24.13 4.98
N PHE A 46 -16.28 -24.10 4.64
CA PHE A 46 -16.94 -22.90 4.11
C PHE A 46 -16.81 -21.72 5.08
N SER A 47 -17.08 -21.92 6.37
CA SER A 47 -16.94 -20.89 7.40
C SER A 47 -15.51 -20.36 7.52
N ARG A 48 -14.49 -21.24 7.48
CA ARG A 48 -13.09 -20.81 7.51
C ARG A 48 -12.70 -19.99 6.28
N THR A 49 -13.16 -20.40 5.10
CA THR A 49 -12.88 -19.67 3.86
C THR A 49 -13.57 -18.32 3.85
N THR A 50 -14.85 -18.25 4.24
CA THR A 50 -15.60 -16.99 4.34
C THR A 50 -14.96 -16.02 5.34
N LEU A 51 -14.55 -16.50 6.52
CA LEU A 51 -13.88 -15.67 7.52
C LEU A 51 -12.53 -15.15 7.01
N ALA A 52 -11.77 -15.97 6.29
CA ALA A 52 -10.51 -15.55 5.69
C ALA A 52 -10.73 -14.48 4.60
N THR A 53 -11.76 -14.64 3.75
CA THR A 53 -12.08 -13.64 2.72
C THR A 53 -12.49 -12.31 3.35
N THR A 54 -13.36 -12.31 4.35
CA THR A 54 -13.78 -11.07 5.03
C THR A 54 -12.60 -10.38 5.71
N ALA A 55 -11.69 -11.13 6.35
CA ALA A 55 -10.49 -10.56 6.95
C ALA A 55 -9.55 -9.91 5.90
N ILE A 56 -9.46 -10.49 4.70
CA ILE A 56 -8.68 -9.93 3.60
C ILE A 56 -9.36 -8.68 3.02
N GLU A 57 -10.68 -8.69 2.89
CA GLU A 57 -11.46 -7.54 2.45
C GLU A 57 -11.31 -6.36 3.41
N ASP A 58 -11.46 -6.59 4.72
CA ASP A 58 -11.27 -5.56 5.76
C ASP A 58 -9.86 -4.98 5.73
N LEU A 59 -8.84 -5.85 5.58
CA LEU A 59 -7.45 -5.41 5.47
C LEU A 59 -7.23 -4.58 4.19
N SER A 60 -7.81 -4.99 3.07
CA SER A 60 -7.70 -4.29 1.79
C SER A 60 -8.36 -2.91 1.87
N GLN A 61 -9.55 -2.84 2.47
CA GLN A 61 -10.24 -1.56 2.70
C GLN A 61 -9.43 -0.65 3.63
N ALA A 62 -8.87 -1.18 4.72
CA ALA A 62 -8.03 -0.40 5.62
C ALA A 62 -6.78 0.15 4.92
N MET A 63 -6.15 -0.64 4.04
CA MET A 63 -5.03 -0.17 3.22
C MET A 63 -5.46 0.91 2.23
N LEU A 64 -6.60 0.75 1.55
CA LEU A 64 -7.12 1.74 0.61
C LEU A 64 -7.46 3.06 1.31
N TYR A 65 -8.12 3.02 2.46
CA TYR A 65 -8.40 4.24 3.24
C TYR A 65 -7.12 4.92 3.73
N ARG A 66 -6.11 4.12 4.09
CA ARG A 66 -4.82 4.67 4.47
C ARG A 66 -4.14 5.35 3.27
N PHE A 67 -4.15 4.73 2.10
CA PHE A 67 -3.60 5.35 0.89
C PHE A 67 -4.38 6.59 0.47
N GLU A 68 -5.71 6.55 0.50
CA GLU A 68 -6.55 7.72 0.19
C GLU A 68 -6.24 8.88 1.14
N ARG A 69 -6.08 8.59 2.43
CA ARG A 69 -5.70 9.59 3.42
C ARG A 69 -4.28 10.13 3.19
N GLU A 70 -3.31 9.25 2.94
CA GLU A 70 -1.92 9.65 2.66
C GLU A 70 -1.83 10.47 1.36
N LEU A 71 -2.61 10.12 0.34
CA LEU A 71 -2.70 10.90 -0.92
C LEU A 71 -3.40 12.24 -0.71
N ALA A 72 -4.46 12.30 0.10
CA ALA A 72 -5.14 13.55 0.41
C ALA A 72 -4.23 14.51 1.19
N ASP A 73 -3.42 14.00 2.12
CA ASP A 73 -2.38 14.78 2.81
C ASP A 73 -1.32 15.28 1.83
N ALA A 74 -0.83 14.40 0.94
CA ALA A 74 0.17 14.74 -0.06
C ALA A 74 -0.30 15.81 -1.07
N THR A 75 -1.61 15.93 -1.32
CA THR A 75 -2.17 17.01 -2.16
C THR A 75 -2.35 18.34 -1.42
N ALA A 76 -2.35 18.35 -0.09
CA ALA A 76 -2.56 19.56 0.72
C ALA A 76 -1.26 20.30 1.05
N GLU A 77 -0.12 19.61 1.04
CA GLU A 77 1.21 20.21 1.21
C GLU A 77 1.88 20.51 -0.13
N GLU A 78 1.42 21.60 -0.72
CA GLU A 78 2.04 22.24 -1.86
C GLU A 78 3.37 22.87 -1.44
N THR A 79 4.45 22.10 -1.22
CA THR A 79 5.85 22.57 -1.29
C THR A 79 6.86 21.49 -0.86
N ALA A 80 7.39 20.73 -1.83
CA ALA A 80 8.78 20.22 -1.76
C ALA A 80 9.71 21.15 -2.57
N SER A 81 9.42 22.45 -2.50
CA SER A 81 10.15 23.55 -3.10
C SER A 81 10.60 24.46 -1.97
N ALA A 82 11.89 24.73 -1.92
CA ALA A 82 12.54 25.57 -0.94
C ALA A 82 13.49 26.52 -1.66
N VAL A 83 14.00 27.49 -0.93
CA VAL A 83 15.06 28.39 -1.39
C VAL A 83 16.28 28.16 -0.52
N LEU A 84 17.48 28.25 -1.12
CA LEU A 84 18.72 28.22 -0.35
C LEU A 84 18.73 29.34 0.69
N ALA A 85 18.75 28.99 1.99
CA ALA A 85 18.90 29.98 3.04
C ALA A 85 20.33 30.54 3.05
N VAL A 86 21.31 29.65 2.80
CA VAL A 86 22.73 29.97 2.69
C VAL A 86 23.24 29.55 1.32
N GLY A 87 24.02 30.43 0.68
CA GLY A 87 24.57 30.19 -0.64
C GLY A 87 25.65 29.11 -0.60
N ILE A 88 25.69 28.28 -1.65
CA ILE A 88 26.69 27.24 -1.82
C ILE A 88 27.84 27.83 -2.62
N THR A 89 29.05 27.58 -2.16
CA THR A 89 30.24 28.01 -2.89
C THR A 89 30.69 26.93 -3.88
N SER A 90 31.64 27.23 -4.77
CA SER A 90 32.19 26.23 -5.68
C SER A 90 33.15 25.24 -5.00
N THR A 91 33.34 25.33 -3.67
CA THR A 91 34.07 24.36 -2.87
C THR A 91 33.14 23.27 -2.32
N GLU A 92 33.72 22.21 -1.76
CA GLU A 92 32.95 21.15 -1.12
C GLU A 92 32.26 21.71 0.14
N ASP A 93 30.94 21.89 0.03
CA ASP A 93 30.06 22.15 1.16
C ASP A 93 29.36 20.82 1.48
N ASP A 94 29.54 20.31 2.70
CA ASP A 94 28.99 19.02 3.16
C ASP A 94 27.57 19.14 3.76
N GLU A 95 27.07 20.37 3.89
CA GLU A 95 25.78 20.70 4.47
C GLU A 95 25.05 21.76 3.63
N LEU A 96 23.71 21.65 3.57
CA LEU A 96 22.83 22.59 2.87
C LEU A 96 21.82 23.16 3.83
N GLU A 97 21.72 24.48 3.93
CA GLU A 97 20.67 25.15 4.70
C GLU A 97 19.56 25.65 3.78
N LEU A 98 18.34 25.19 4.01
CA LEU A 98 17.14 25.59 3.28
C LEU A 98 16.28 26.52 4.14
N ASP A 99 15.51 27.39 3.50
CA ASP A 99 14.51 28.22 4.20
C ASP A 99 13.38 27.37 4.80
N SER A 100 13.08 26.23 4.19
CA SER A 100 12.17 25.20 4.66
C SER A 100 12.65 23.82 4.20
N THR A 101 12.51 22.81 5.06
CA THR A 101 12.70 21.39 4.69
C THR A 101 11.39 20.62 4.68
N LEU A 102 10.25 21.32 4.77
CA LEU A 102 8.94 20.73 4.64
C LEU A 102 8.82 20.02 3.27
N GLY A 103 8.27 18.82 3.24
CA GLY A 103 8.18 18.00 2.03
C GLY A 103 9.49 17.33 1.59
N PHE A 104 10.66 17.60 2.21
CA PHE A 104 11.88 16.86 1.91
C PHE A 104 11.96 15.57 2.76
N PRO A 105 12.13 14.38 2.15
CA PRO A 105 12.30 13.14 2.91
C PRO A 105 13.63 13.17 3.69
N PRO A 106 13.82 12.30 4.72
CA PRO A 106 15.05 12.25 5.52
C PRO A 106 16.35 12.08 4.72
N PHE A 107 16.28 11.42 3.57
CA PHE A 107 17.39 11.22 2.64
C PHE A 107 16.85 11.21 1.21
N GLY A 108 17.68 11.56 0.24
CA GLY A 108 17.29 11.53 -1.17
C GLY A 108 18.15 12.40 -2.05
N SER A 109 17.60 12.76 -3.20
CA SER A 109 18.25 13.64 -4.17
C SER A 109 17.45 14.93 -4.33
N LEU A 110 18.14 16.04 -4.56
CA LEU A 110 17.57 17.35 -4.79
C LEU A 110 18.11 17.95 -6.10
N VAL A 111 17.34 18.87 -6.66
CA VAL A 111 17.69 19.65 -7.84
C VAL A 111 17.78 21.12 -7.43
N ILE A 112 18.93 21.73 -7.64
CA ILE A 112 19.18 23.16 -7.42
C ILE A 112 19.17 23.86 -8.77
N ASP A 113 18.57 25.05 -8.83
CA ASP A 113 18.48 25.88 -10.03
C ASP A 113 17.91 25.09 -11.24
N PRO A 114 16.72 24.47 -11.11
CA PRO A 114 16.18 23.66 -12.20
C PRO A 114 15.96 24.50 -13.45
N GLY A 115 16.45 24.01 -14.58
CA GLY A 115 16.37 24.73 -15.85
C GLY A 115 17.36 25.87 -16.00
N GLY A 116 18.07 26.26 -14.94
CA GLY A 116 19.11 27.25 -15.02
C GLY A 116 20.39 26.70 -15.63
N ALA A 117 21.31 27.61 -15.98
CA ALA A 117 22.61 27.25 -16.53
C ALA A 117 23.53 26.59 -15.50
N ALA A 118 23.25 26.76 -14.21
CA ALA A 118 23.99 26.18 -13.10
C ALA A 118 23.27 24.97 -12.49
N GLN A 119 22.24 24.42 -13.15
CA GLN A 119 21.45 23.30 -12.62
C GLN A 119 22.35 22.19 -12.07
N GLU A 120 22.14 21.87 -10.80
CA GLU A 120 22.93 20.88 -10.08
C GLU A 120 22.02 19.88 -9.40
N ARG A 121 22.44 18.61 -9.39
CA ARG A 121 21.82 17.57 -8.58
C ARG A 121 22.73 17.20 -7.44
N ILE A 122 22.15 17.09 -6.26
CA ILE A 122 22.87 16.76 -5.04
C ILE A 122 22.12 15.62 -4.35
N ASP A 123 22.85 14.58 -3.94
CA ASP A 123 22.31 13.58 -3.02
C ASP A 123 22.62 14.01 -1.58
N TYR A 124 21.70 13.80 -0.65
CA TYR A 124 21.92 14.03 0.78
C TYR A 124 21.58 12.77 1.57
N ALA A 125 22.37 12.51 2.60
CA ALA A 125 22.29 11.28 3.37
C ALA A 125 21.36 11.38 4.58
N ASP A 126 21.20 12.58 5.15
CA ASP A 126 20.36 12.80 6.32
C ASP A 126 19.85 14.24 6.43
N LEU A 127 18.79 14.42 7.21
CA LEU A 127 18.28 15.71 7.68
C LEU A 127 18.72 15.90 9.12
N ASP A 128 19.28 17.06 9.43
CA ASP A 128 19.71 17.35 10.80
C ASP A 128 18.51 17.29 11.78
N PRO A 129 18.74 16.93 13.07
CA PRO A 129 17.70 16.89 14.10
C PRO A 129 16.79 18.12 14.20
N ASP A 130 17.33 19.32 13.95
CA ASP A 130 16.58 20.58 13.95
C ASP A 130 15.77 20.80 12.66
N GLN A 131 15.96 19.92 11.66
CA GLN A 131 15.26 19.90 10.37
C GLN A 131 15.44 21.18 9.55
N ILE A 132 16.60 21.83 9.67
CA ILE A 132 16.92 23.04 8.90
C ILE A 132 17.98 22.71 7.83
N ARG A 133 18.80 21.68 8.08
CA ARG A 133 19.93 21.34 7.22
C ARG A 133 19.85 19.94 6.63
N LEU A 134 20.27 19.84 5.37
CA LEU A 134 20.58 18.57 4.72
C LEU A 134 22.08 18.29 4.89
N THR A 135 22.45 17.06 5.22
CA THR A 135 23.83 16.70 5.56
C THR A 135 24.31 15.50 4.74
N GLY A 136 25.63 15.33 4.67
CA GLY A 136 26.24 14.23 3.90
C GLY A 136 26.03 14.40 2.39
N LEU A 137 26.25 15.63 1.90
CA LEU A 137 25.98 15.98 0.52
C LEU A 137 26.96 15.30 -0.44
N THR A 138 26.44 14.76 -1.53
CA THR A 138 27.21 14.36 -2.71
C THR A 138 26.80 15.23 -3.88
N ARG A 139 27.70 16.12 -4.30
CA ARG A 139 27.44 17.17 -5.30
C ARG A 139 27.66 16.68 -6.73
N GLY A 140 26.99 17.33 -7.69
CA GLY A 140 27.20 17.07 -9.12
C GLY A 140 26.80 15.66 -9.58
N VAL A 141 25.77 15.06 -8.97
CA VAL A 141 25.32 13.71 -9.33
C VAL A 141 24.51 13.71 -10.63
N GLN A 142 24.22 12.52 -11.16
CA GLN A 142 23.38 12.33 -12.35
C GLN A 142 23.80 13.20 -13.55
N CYS A 143 25.10 13.26 -13.83
CA CYS A 143 25.71 14.03 -14.93
C CYS A 143 25.57 15.56 -14.83
N THR A 144 25.31 16.11 -13.65
CA THR A 144 25.47 17.54 -13.39
C THR A 144 26.90 17.86 -12.94
N GLN A 145 27.22 19.14 -12.70
CA GLN A 145 28.53 19.57 -12.19
C GLN A 145 28.32 20.44 -10.96
N PRO A 146 29.18 20.33 -9.92
CA PRO A 146 29.11 21.23 -8.77
C PRO A 146 29.28 22.70 -9.21
N ALA A 147 28.36 23.57 -8.80
CA ALA A 147 28.36 25.00 -9.15
C ALA A 147 28.18 25.91 -7.93
N ALA A 148 28.54 27.19 -8.04
CA ALA A 148 28.19 28.13 -6.98
C ALA A 148 26.72 28.55 -7.12
N HIS A 149 26.00 28.62 -6.01
CA HIS A 149 24.57 28.99 -5.95
C HIS A 149 24.35 30.12 -4.96
N ALA A 150 23.57 31.12 -5.34
CA ALA A 150 23.31 32.27 -4.50
C ALA A 150 22.25 31.96 -3.44
N ALA A 151 22.43 32.52 -2.23
CA ALA A 151 21.40 32.45 -1.20
C ALA A 151 20.14 33.22 -1.63
N GLN A 152 18.98 32.80 -1.14
CA GLN A 152 17.67 33.46 -1.20
C GLN A 152 17.08 33.68 -2.59
N THR A 153 17.80 33.32 -3.66
CA THR A 153 17.33 33.47 -5.05
C THR A 153 17.36 32.17 -5.82
N THR A 154 17.97 31.13 -5.27
CA THR A 154 18.12 29.85 -5.94
C THR A 154 17.13 28.86 -5.37
N ASP A 155 16.24 28.39 -6.24
CA ASP A 155 15.25 27.39 -5.91
C ASP A 155 15.88 26.00 -5.78
N VAL A 156 15.32 25.22 -4.84
CA VAL A 156 15.70 23.85 -4.54
C VAL A 156 14.44 23.00 -4.53
N TYR A 157 14.47 21.91 -5.29
CA TYR A 157 13.36 20.95 -5.37
C TYR A 157 13.84 19.58 -4.95
N TRP A 158 12.98 18.83 -4.28
CA TRP A 158 13.21 17.39 -4.15
C TRP A 158 13.05 16.71 -5.52
N SER A 159 14.02 15.89 -5.94
CA SER A 159 14.02 15.35 -7.31
C SER A 159 12.85 14.40 -7.58
N GLY A 160 12.37 13.70 -6.55
CA GLY A 160 11.23 12.79 -6.68
C GLY A 160 9.89 13.50 -6.81
N TYR A 161 9.84 14.81 -6.57
CA TYR A 161 8.62 15.60 -6.71
C TYR A 161 8.25 15.74 -8.20
N ALA A 162 6.96 15.67 -8.51
CA ALA A 162 6.40 16.07 -9.79
C ALA A 162 5.21 16.99 -9.54
N GLN A 163 5.38 18.29 -9.80
CA GLN A 163 4.29 19.25 -9.76
C GLN A 163 3.74 19.45 -11.16
N VAL A 164 2.43 19.22 -11.35
CA VAL A 164 1.74 19.61 -12.59
C VAL A 164 1.75 21.14 -12.71
N ILE A 165 2.04 21.64 -13.90
CA ILE A 165 1.97 23.07 -14.23
C ILE A 165 0.80 23.27 -15.20
N ASP A 166 -0.31 23.79 -14.69
CA ASP A 166 -1.57 23.89 -15.45
C ASP A 166 -1.55 24.98 -16.54
N ASP A 167 -0.71 26.01 -16.39
CA ASP A 167 -0.73 27.22 -17.23
C ASP A 167 0.44 27.31 -18.24
N GLN A 168 0.91 26.16 -18.74
CA GLN A 168 2.06 26.09 -19.62
C GLN A 168 1.71 25.56 -21.00
N ASN A 169 2.16 26.25 -22.05
CA ASN A 169 1.94 25.86 -23.46
C ASN A 169 3.22 25.31 -24.13
N SER A 170 4.34 25.30 -23.41
CA SER A 170 5.64 24.81 -23.87
C SER A 170 6.55 24.58 -22.67
N PRO A 171 7.39 23.53 -22.66
CA PRO A 171 8.25 23.24 -21.52
C PRO A 171 9.28 24.35 -21.33
N ALA A 172 9.38 24.88 -20.12
CA ALA A 172 10.44 25.77 -19.73
C ALA A 172 11.69 24.91 -19.50
N PRO A 173 12.89 25.52 -19.48
CA PRO A 173 14.09 24.81 -19.09
C PRO A 173 13.86 24.08 -17.75
N GLY A 174 14.23 22.80 -17.67
CA GLY A 174 14.08 21.99 -16.46
C GLY A 174 12.73 21.28 -16.28
N ASP A 175 11.69 21.70 -16.99
CA ASP A 175 10.38 21.03 -16.95
C ASP A 175 10.35 19.78 -17.84
N ARG A 176 9.45 18.85 -17.50
CA ARG A 176 9.15 17.62 -18.24
C ARG A 176 7.79 17.72 -18.90
N VAL A 177 7.61 16.99 -19.99
CA VAL A 177 6.32 16.86 -20.69
C VAL A 177 5.93 15.38 -20.66
N SER A 178 4.74 15.09 -20.17
CA SER A 178 4.04 13.84 -20.44
C SER A 178 2.94 14.12 -21.45
N GLN A 179 2.71 13.19 -22.37
CA GLN A 179 1.60 13.25 -23.29
C GLN A 179 0.64 12.11 -22.98
N GLU A 180 -0.57 12.45 -22.54
CA GLU A 180 -1.63 11.49 -22.24
C GLU A 180 -2.86 11.85 -23.08
N GLU A 181 -3.37 10.89 -23.85
CA GLU A 181 -4.54 11.07 -24.74
C GLU A 181 -4.46 12.27 -25.72
N GLY A 182 -3.25 12.72 -26.06
CA GLY A 182 -3.02 13.86 -26.96
C GLY A 182 -3.08 15.23 -26.28
N ILE A 183 -3.16 15.26 -24.94
CA ILE A 183 -3.01 16.44 -24.11
C ILE A 183 -1.59 16.42 -23.52
N ASP A 184 -0.84 17.49 -23.75
CA ASP A 184 0.47 17.68 -23.14
C ASP A 184 0.27 18.21 -21.72
N THR A 185 0.79 17.47 -20.73
CA THR A 185 0.84 17.89 -19.34
C THR A 185 2.30 18.21 -18.98
N PHE A 186 2.52 19.38 -18.41
CA PHE A 186 3.85 19.86 -18.02
C PHE A 186 4.07 19.60 -16.53
N PHE A 187 5.27 19.16 -16.17
CA PHE A 187 5.61 18.86 -14.79
C PHE A 187 6.98 19.40 -14.41
N ARG A 188 7.12 19.90 -13.18
CA ARG A 188 8.41 20.22 -12.58
C ARG A 188 8.93 19.06 -11.73
N GLY A 189 10.19 18.69 -11.93
CA GLY A 189 10.87 17.58 -11.23
C GLY A 189 10.83 16.26 -12.02
N ASP A 190 11.32 15.17 -11.42
CA ASP A 190 11.42 13.88 -12.13
C ASP A 190 10.28 12.90 -11.82
N GLY A 191 9.45 13.17 -10.81
CA GLY A 191 8.28 12.34 -10.48
C GLY A 191 8.59 10.92 -10.03
N VAL A 192 9.82 10.66 -9.59
CA VAL A 192 10.27 9.37 -9.07
C VAL A 192 10.20 9.37 -7.54
N GLY A 193 8.99 9.42 -6.98
CA GLY A 193 8.75 9.14 -5.56
C GLY A 193 7.62 9.95 -4.92
N PHE A 194 7.39 9.67 -3.62
CA PHE A 194 6.50 10.45 -2.77
C PHE A 194 7.30 11.30 -1.78
N SER A 195 7.02 12.60 -1.74
CA SER A 195 7.45 13.48 -0.65
C SER A 195 6.49 13.29 0.51
N TYR A 196 7.01 13.11 1.72
CA TYR A 196 6.22 12.99 2.93
C TYR A 196 6.87 13.84 4.00
N ARG A 197 6.12 14.72 4.66
CA ARG A 197 6.46 15.22 5.99
C ARG A 197 5.31 15.92 6.67
#